data_AF-A0A1M3JZW8-F1
#
_entry.id   AF-A0A1M3JZW8-F1
#
_cell.length_a   1.000
_cell.length_b   1.000
_cell.length_c   1.000
_cell.angle_alpha   90.00
_cell.angle_beta   90.00
_cell.angle_gamma   90.00
#
_symmetry.space_group_name_H-M   'P 1'
#
loop_
_entity.id
_entity.type
_entity.pdbx_description
1 polymer ?
#
loop_
_entity_poly.entity_id
_entity_poly.type
_entity_poly.pdbx_seq_one_letter_code
_entity_poly.pdbx_strand_id
1 'polypeptide(L)' 'MTGIGMMSGMILFWIITIVLAVFLVHSLFQQRNRSIDKRSSDTKPTAQQILEERYARGEINQEQFRLMQEDIKQS' A
#
# COMPACT_ATOMS: atom_id res chain seq x y z
N MET A 1 46.50 14.73 11.07
CA MET A 1 45.16 14.55 11.65
C MET A 1 44.14 15.38 10.84
N THR A 2 43.83 15.00 9.59
CA THR A 2 42.88 15.75 8.73
C THR A 2 42.10 14.87 7.74
N GLY A 3 42.12 13.53 7.90
CA GLY A 3 41.49 12.61 6.95
C GLY A 3 39.98 12.39 7.16
N ILE A 4 39.45 12.68 8.35
CA ILE A 4 38.05 12.35 8.69
C ILE A 4 37.07 13.43 8.21
N GLY A 5 37.52 14.70 8.13
CA GLY A 5 36.66 15.83 7.76
C GLY A 5 36.22 15.86 6.30
N MET A 6 37.06 15.37 5.36
CA MET A 6 36.67 15.27 3.94
C MET A 6 35.75 14.09 3.67
N MET A 7 35.92 12.97 4.39
CA MET A 7 35.10 11.78 4.18
C MET A 7 33.69 11.94 4.78
N SER A 8 33.56 12.67 5.90
CA SER A 8 32.26 12.93 6.54
C SER A 8 31.34 13.81 5.70
N GLY A 9 31.86 14.83 5.01
CA GLY A 9 31.06 15.70 4.14
C GLY A 9 30.39 14.96 2.99
N MET A 10 31.10 14.01 2.37
CA MET A 10 30.55 13.16 1.31
C MET A 10 29.45 12.25 1.83
N ILE A 11 29.67 11.60 2.97
CA ILE A 11 28.69 10.68 3.58
C ILE A 11 27.41 11.43 3.98
N LEU A 12 27.54 12.62 4.57
CA LEU A 12 26.39 13.45 4.95
C LEU A 12 25.56 13.85 3.72
N PHE A 13 26.21 14.24 2.62
CA PHE A 13 25.54 14.57 1.36
C PHE A 13 24.76 13.39 0.79
N TRP A 14 25.34 12.18 0.82
CA TRP A 14 24.67 10.95 0.39
C TRP A 14 23.49 10.60 1.29
N ILE A 15 23.63 10.72 2.62
CA ILE A 15 22.53 10.48 3.57
C ILE A 15 21.36 11.42 3.28
N ILE A 16 21.62 12.72 3.13
CA ILE A 16 20.57 13.71 2.81
C ILE A 16 19.87 13.36 1.49
N THR A 17 20.64 12.99 0.46
CA THR A 17 20.09 12.61 -0.84
C THR A 17 19.21 11.37 -0.75
N ILE A 18 19.64 10.34 -0.01
CA ILE A 18 18.87 9.11 0.21
C ILE A 18 17.58 9.42 0.99
N VAL A 19 17.67 10.20 2.05
CA VAL A 19 16.50 10.60 2.84
C VAL A 19 15.49 11.35 1.98
N LEU A 20 15.95 12.28 1.14
CA LEU A 20 15.09 13.02 0.22
C LEU A 20 14.43 12.08 -0.80
N ALA A 21 15.19 11.16 -1.41
CA ALA A 21 14.66 10.18 -2.35
C ALA A 21 13.60 9.27 -1.70
N VAL A 22 13.89 8.74 -0.51
CA VAL A 22 12.94 7.91 0.25
C VAL A 22 11.72 8.73 0.65
N PHE A 23 11.87 9.99 1.04
CA PHE A 23 10.75 10.87 1.38
C PHE A 23 9.83 11.13 0.19
N LEU A 24 10.38 11.40 -1.00
CA LEU A 24 9.59 11.55 -2.23
C LEU A 24 8.85 10.26 -2.59
N VAL A 25 9.55 9.13 -2.57
CA VAL A 25 8.97 7.80 -2.83
C VAL A 25 7.87 7.52 -1.81
N HIS A 26 8.14 7.66 -0.52
CA HIS A 26 7.18 7.48 0.55
C HIS A 26 5.99 8.43 0.43
N SER A 27 6.18 9.69 0.04
CA SER A 27 5.10 10.65 -0.18
C SER A 27 4.19 10.24 -1.34
N LEU A 28 4.77 9.77 -2.45
CA LEU A 28 4.00 9.27 -3.60
C LEU A 28 3.24 7.97 -3.28
N PHE A 29 3.89 7.03 -2.57
CA PHE A 29 3.25 5.80 -2.12
C PHE A 29 2.18 6.06 -1.03
N GLN A 30 2.42 6.98 -0.10
CA GLN A 30 1.45 7.38 0.93
C GLN A 30 0.25 8.11 0.32
N GLN A 31 0.42 8.87 -0.76
CA GLN A 31 -0.72 9.48 -1.45
C GLN A 31 -1.59 8.43 -2.16
N ARG A 32 -0.99 7.33 -2.63
CA ARG A 32 -1.70 6.18 -3.19
C ARG A 32 -2.35 5.31 -2.10
N ASN A 33 -1.75 5.26 -0.91
CA ASN A 33 -2.30 4.57 0.26
C ASN A 33 -3.29 5.41 1.07
N ARG A 34 -3.32 6.74 0.96
CA ARG A 34 -4.35 7.60 1.60
C ARG A 34 -5.74 7.45 0.97
N SER A 35 -5.85 6.79 -0.17
CA SER A 35 -7.13 6.33 -0.74
C SER A 35 -7.51 4.91 -0.28
N ILE A 36 -6.63 4.19 0.42
CA ILE A 36 -6.83 2.81 0.89
C ILE A 36 -6.74 2.67 2.43
N ASP A 37 -6.19 3.66 3.15
CA ASP A 37 -6.09 3.66 4.62
C ASP A 37 -7.27 4.38 5.29
N LYS A 38 -8.49 3.95 4.93
CA LYS A 38 -9.68 4.09 5.80
C LYS A 38 -10.33 2.75 6.14
N ARG A 39 -9.67 1.61 5.88
CA ARG A 39 -10.20 0.26 6.16
C ARG A 39 -9.20 -0.78 6.69
N SER A 40 -7.98 -0.39 7.04
CA SER A 40 -6.94 -1.27 7.59
C SER A 40 -6.90 -1.25 9.13
N SER A 41 -8.06 -1.09 9.78
CA SER A 41 -8.19 -1.14 11.24
C SER A 41 -9.30 -2.07 11.73
N ASP A 42 -9.61 -3.15 10.99
CA ASP A 42 -10.33 -4.27 11.59
C ASP A 42 -9.94 -5.59 10.93
N THR A 43 -9.74 -6.58 11.78
CA THR A 43 -9.08 -7.87 11.55
C THR A 43 -10.05 -8.85 10.87
N LYS A 44 -10.78 -8.41 9.84
CA LYS A 44 -11.73 -9.23 9.09
C LYS A 44 -11.60 -8.96 7.59
N PRO A 45 -11.33 -9.97 6.76
CA PRO A 45 -11.40 -9.80 5.32
C PRO A 45 -12.78 -9.23 4.97
N THR A 46 -12.78 -8.12 4.23
CA THR A 46 -14.05 -7.47 3.84
C THR A 46 -14.86 -8.46 3.02
N ALA A 47 -16.20 -8.45 3.11
CA ALA A 47 -17.06 -9.36 2.35
C ALA A 47 -16.71 -9.40 0.85
N GLN A 48 -16.25 -8.27 0.28
CA GLN A 48 -15.73 -8.17 -1.09
C GLN A 48 -14.48 -9.00 -1.34
N GLN A 49 -13.50 -8.98 -0.43
CA GLN A 49 -12.26 -9.77 -0.57
C GLN A 49 -12.55 -11.28 -0.51
N ILE A 50 -13.47 -11.71 0.36
CA ILE A 50 -13.90 -13.11 0.43
C ILE A 50 -14.58 -13.54 -0.88
N LEU A 51 -15.41 -12.65 -1.45
CA LEU A 51 -16.10 -12.90 -2.70
C LEU A 51 -15.14 -13.03 -3.90
N GLU A 52 -14.15 -12.14 -3.99
CA GLU A 52 -13.09 -12.17 -5.01
C GLU A 52 -12.24 -13.45 -4.91
N GLU A 53 -11.89 -13.87 -3.69
CA GLU A 53 -11.12 -15.10 -3.47
C GLU A 53 -11.89 -16.34 -3.95
N ARG A 54 -13.19 -16.44 -3.66
CA ARG A 54 -14.04 -17.56 -4.12
C ARG A 54 -14.24 -17.57 -5.63
N TYR A 55 -14.36 -16.39 -6.24
CA TYR A 55 -14.43 -16.28 -7.70
C TYR A 55 -13.11 -16.71 -8.37
N ALA A 56 -11.97 -16.30 -7.82
CA ALA A 56 -10.65 -16.70 -8.30
C ALA A 56 -10.41 -18.22 -8.15
N ARG A 57 -10.94 -18.82 -7.08
CA ARG A 57 -10.96 -20.28 -6.89
C ARG A 57 -11.94 -21.01 -7.82
N GLY A 58 -12.82 -20.29 -8.51
CA GLY A 58 -13.87 -20.87 -9.35
C GLY A 58 -15.01 -21.51 -8.56
N GLU A 59 -15.11 -21.25 -7.25
CA GLU A 59 -16.18 -21.76 -6.38
C GLU A 59 -17.53 -21.08 -6.68
N ILE A 60 -17.49 -19.88 -7.25
CA ILE A 60 -18.67 -19.13 -7.67
C ILE A 60 -18.52 -18.66 -9.12
N ASN A 61 -19.63 -18.65 -9.85
CA ASN A 61 -19.69 -18.13 -11.22
C ASN A 61 -19.84 -16.59 -11.21
N GLN A 62 -19.56 -15.95 -12.34
CA GLN A 62 -19.64 -14.51 -12.55
C GLN A 62 -21.03 -13.93 -12.19
N GLU A 63 -22.11 -14.65 -12.48
CA GLU A 63 -23.47 -14.21 -12.12
C GLU A 63 -23.66 -14.12 -10.61
N GLN A 64 -23.21 -15.16 -9.88
CA GLN A 64 -23.29 -15.18 -8.41
C GLN A 64 -22.39 -14.11 -7.78
N PHE A 65 -21.20 -13.90 -8.34
CA PHE A 65 -20.31 -12.82 -7.94
C PHE A 65 -21.00 -11.45 -8.08
N ARG A 66 -21.66 -11.20 -9.22
CA ARG A 66 -22.32 -9.92 -9.49
C ARG A 66 -23.46 -9.64 -8.50
N LEU A 67 -24.31 -10.64 -8.24
CA LEU A 67 -25.43 -10.51 -7.30
C LEU A 67 -24.94 -10.20 -5.88
N MET A 68 -23.93 -10.92 -5.40
CA MET A 68 -23.36 -10.71 -4.06
C MET A 68 -22.63 -9.36 -3.97
N GLN A 69 -21.99 -8.90 -5.05
CA GLN A 69 -21.34 -7.60 -5.09
C GLN A 69 -22.36 -6.45 -5.04
N GLU A 70 -23.52 -6.61 -5.68
CA GLU A 70 -24.65 -5.66 -5.62
C GLU A 70 -25.24 -5.60 -4.20
N ASP A 71 -25.45 -6.76 -3.58
CA ASP A 71 -25.96 -6.88 -2.20
C ASP A 71 -25.04 -6.17 -1.18
N ILE A 72 -23.73 -6.40 -1.27
CA ILE A 72 -22.73 -5.75 -0.39
C ILE A 72 -22.69 -4.23 -0.58
N LYS A 73 -23.00 -3.71 -1.77
CA LYS A 73 -23.06 -2.26 -2.02
C LYS A 73 -24.35 -1.61 -1.52
N GLN A 74 -25.39 -2.42 -1.31
CA GLN A 74 -26.71 -1.95 -0.91
C GLN A 74 -26.93 -1.98 0.62
N SER A 75 -26.05 -2.67 1.36
CA SER A 75 -25.99 -2.67 2.84
C SER A 75 -25.08 -1.59 3.42
#